data_AF-A0A9D5PXU1-F1
#
_entry.id   AF-A0A9D5PXU1-F1
#
_cell.length_a   1.000
_cell.length_b   1.000
_cell.length_c   1.000
_cell.angle_alpha   90.00
_cell.angle_beta   90.00
_cell.angle_gamma   90.00
#
_symmetry.space_group_name_H-M   'P 1'
#
loop_
_entity.id
_entity.type
_entity.pdbx_description
1 polymer ?
#
loop_
_entity_poly.entity_id
_entity_poly.type
_entity_poly.pdbx_seq_one_letter_code
_entity_poly.pdbx_strand_id
1 'polypeptide(L)'
;MNTTRLSDREFFTACLDTGIPELQCLPKLAEQGDIAGAQKIFAAYVREHLDAGQYLAGKKEALAANADAVREAAERAMAHTFISCRVPYTFEGAIDWEHNPTYNGYREWPWQLNR
;
A
#
# COMPACT_ATOMS: atom_id res chain seq x y z
N MET A 1 -20.54 5.81 -3.01
CA MET A 1 -20.39 4.44 -3.53
C MET A 1 -19.60 3.66 -2.48
N ASN A 2 -20.00 2.44 -2.17
CA ASN A 2 -19.41 1.63 -1.10
C ASN A 2 -18.18 0.93 -1.68
N THR A 3 -16.98 1.52 -1.56
CA THR A 3 -15.74 0.77 -1.78
C THR A 3 -15.67 -0.22 -0.61
N THR A 4 -16.07 -1.48 -0.84
CA THR A 4 -15.96 -2.54 0.16
C THR A 4 -14.49 -2.80 0.41
N ARG A 5 -13.90 -2.02 1.31
CA ARG A 5 -12.55 -2.23 1.81
C ARG A 5 -12.57 -3.55 2.56
N LEU A 6 -11.69 -4.47 2.16
CA LEU A 6 -11.49 -5.74 2.85
C LEU A 6 -11.26 -5.46 4.34
N SER A 7 -12.05 -6.09 5.21
CA SER A 7 -11.85 -5.96 6.65
C SER A 7 -10.65 -6.80 7.10
N ASP A 8 -10.00 -6.41 8.21
CA ASP A 8 -8.91 -7.19 8.79
C ASP A 8 -9.37 -8.62 9.12
N ARG A 9 -10.62 -8.79 9.58
CA ARG A 9 -11.19 -10.10 9.83
C ARG A 9 -11.24 -10.95 8.56
N GLU A 10 -11.83 -10.43 7.49
CA GLU A 10 -11.92 -11.15 6.20
C GLU A 10 -10.53 -11.48 5.65
N PHE A 11 -9.56 -10.55 5.78
CA PHE A 11 -8.18 -10.81 5.38
C PHE A 11 -7.59 -12.03 6.09
N PHE A 12 -7.66 -12.07 7.44
CA PHE A 12 -7.06 -13.14 8.23
C PHE A 12 -7.84 -14.46 8.20
N THR A 13 -9.14 -14.45 7.86
CA THR A 13 -9.95 -15.68 7.81
C THR A 13 -10.13 -16.25 6.41
N ALA A 14 -10.05 -15.44 5.35
CA ALA A 14 -10.44 -15.85 4.00
C ALA A 14 -9.38 -15.62 2.92
N CYS A 15 -8.34 -14.81 3.17
CA CYS A 15 -7.36 -14.46 2.13
C CYS A 15 -5.99 -15.13 2.30
N LEU A 16 -5.68 -15.65 3.49
CA LEU A 16 -4.38 -16.25 3.78
C LEU A 16 -4.38 -17.77 3.63
N ASP A 17 -3.27 -18.32 3.16
CA ASP A 17 -3.05 -19.77 3.15
C ASP A 17 -2.75 -20.28 4.57
N THR A 18 -3.77 -20.84 5.21
CA THR A 18 -3.66 -21.44 6.55
C THR A 18 -3.11 -22.87 6.50
N GLY A 19 -2.68 -23.37 5.34
CA GLY A 19 -1.86 -24.58 5.25
C GLY A 19 -0.47 -24.37 5.85
N ILE A 20 0.02 -23.12 5.85
CA ILE A 20 1.30 -22.73 6.44
C ILE A 20 1.21 -22.83 7.98
N PRO A 21 2.02 -23.68 8.63
CA PRO A 21 1.93 -23.93 10.08
C PRO A 21 1.97 -22.68 10.95
N GLU A 22 2.82 -21.72 10.60
CA GLU A 22 2.99 -20.44 11.29
C GLU A 22 1.74 -19.55 11.22
N LEU A 23 0.90 -19.73 10.19
CA LEU A 23 -0.29 -18.92 9.92
C LEU A 23 -1.60 -19.61 10.31
N GLN A 24 -1.57 -20.89 10.67
CA GLN A 24 -2.75 -21.70 11.02
C GLN A 24 -3.62 -21.08 12.13
N CYS A 25 -3.01 -20.33 13.05
CA CYS A 25 -3.72 -19.75 14.18
C CYS A 25 -4.46 -18.44 13.86
N LEU A 26 -4.17 -17.80 12.72
CA LEU A 26 -4.67 -16.46 12.39
C LEU A 26 -6.20 -16.36 12.29
N PRO A 27 -6.92 -17.31 11.66
CA PRO A 27 -8.38 -17.22 11.58
C PRO A 27 -9.04 -17.20 12.96
N LYS A 28 -8.56 -18.05 13.88
CA LYS A 28 -9.10 -18.13 15.24
C LYS A 28 -8.90 -16.82 16.01
N LEU A 29 -7.71 -16.22 15.91
CA LEU A 29 -7.44 -14.91 16.53
C LEU A 29 -8.37 -13.84 15.97
N ALA A 30 -8.53 -13.79 14.65
CA ALA A 30 -9.39 -12.81 13.98
C ALA A 30 -10.88 -12.99 14.31
N GLU A 31 -11.37 -14.23 14.40
CA GLU A 31 -12.75 -14.53 14.81
C GLU A 31 -13.04 -14.14 16.26
N GLN A 32 -12.03 -14.24 17.14
CA GLN A 32 -12.10 -13.81 18.54
C GLN A 32 -11.96 -12.29 18.71
N GLY A 33 -11.71 -11.55 17.62
CA GLY A 33 -11.47 -10.10 17.64
C GLY A 33 -10.05 -9.70 18.04
N ASP A 34 -9.13 -10.66 18.21
CA ASP A 34 -7.71 -10.39 18.45
C ASP A 34 -6.96 -10.10 17.14
N ILE A 35 -7.34 -8.98 16.52
CA ILE A 35 -6.74 -8.50 15.26
C ILE A 35 -5.27 -8.12 15.48
N ALA A 36 -4.94 -7.53 16.63
CA ALA A 36 -3.57 -7.14 16.94
C ALA A 36 -2.64 -8.36 17.07
N GLY A 37 -3.11 -9.44 17.69
CA GLY A 37 -2.41 -10.72 17.75
C GLY A 37 -2.19 -11.31 16.36
N ALA A 38 -3.22 -11.32 15.52
CA ALA A 38 -3.12 -11.80 14.14
C ALA A 38 -2.10 -10.99 13.31
N GLN A 39 -2.15 -9.66 13.41
CA GLN A 39 -1.18 -8.76 12.75
C GLN A 39 0.25 -9.00 13.21
N LYS A 40 0.46 -9.21 14.52
CA LYS A 40 1.80 -9.46 15.07
C LYS A 40 2.42 -10.73 14.49
N ILE A 41 1.66 -11.83 14.44
CA ILE A 41 2.14 -13.11 13.91
C ILE A 41 2.38 -13.01 12.41
N PHE A 42 1.42 -12.47 11.65
CA PHE A 42 1.56 -12.30 10.21
C PHE A 42 2.77 -11.42 9.85
N ALA A 43 2.96 -10.31 10.57
CA ALA A 43 4.11 -9.43 10.35
C ALA A 43 5.45 -10.09 10.71
N ALA A 44 5.49 -10.99 11.69
CA ALA A 44 6.68 -11.78 11.99
C ALA A 44 7.00 -12.74 10.85
N TYR A 45 6.00 -13.50 10.39
CA TYR A 45 6.13 -14.40 9.24
C TYR A 45 6.65 -13.67 7.99
N VAL A 46 6.03 -12.53 7.65
CA VAL A 46 6.42 -11.70 6.51
C VAL A 46 7.88 -11.25 6.60
N ARG A 47 8.35 -10.81 7.77
CA ARG A 47 9.74 -10.36 7.94
C ARG A 47 10.76 -11.49 7.85
N GLU A 48 10.38 -12.68 8.27
CA GLU A 48 11.24 -13.86 8.24
C GLU A 48 11.30 -14.51 6.86
N HIS A 49 10.21 -14.48 6.10
CA HIS A 49 10.06 -15.27 4.88
C HIS A 49 10.05 -14.44 3.59
N LEU A 50 9.69 -13.15 3.61
CA LEU A 50 9.76 -12.31 2.42
C LEU A 50 11.17 -11.75 2.24
N ASP A 51 11.83 -12.17 1.16
CA ASP A 51 13.08 -11.55 0.72
C ASP A 51 12.78 -10.25 -0.05
N ALA A 52 12.73 -9.14 0.69
CA ALA A 52 12.62 -7.81 0.11
C ALA A 52 13.79 -7.49 -0.85
N GLY A 53 14.96 -8.10 -0.63
CA GLY A 53 16.11 -7.98 -1.52
C GLY A 53 15.85 -8.59 -2.89
N GLN A 54 15.24 -9.77 -2.94
CA GLN A 54 14.81 -10.42 -4.18
C GLN A 54 13.69 -9.63 -4.86
N TYR A 55 12.69 -9.15 -4.12
CA TYR A 55 11.60 -8.35 -4.70
C TYR A 55 12.09 -7.02 -5.31
N LEU A 56 13.12 -6.41 -4.70
CA LEU A 56 13.71 -5.16 -5.16
C LEU A 56 14.91 -5.37 -6.10
N ALA A 57 15.26 -6.61 -6.43
CA ALA A 57 16.37 -6.91 -7.33
C ALA A 57 16.12 -6.25 -8.70
N GLY A 58 17.09 -5.49 -9.19
CA GLY A 58 16.99 -4.71 -10.44
C GLY A 58 16.25 -3.38 -10.32
N LYS A 59 15.61 -3.08 -9.17
CA LYS A 59 15.04 -1.75 -8.87
C LYS A 59 15.97 -0.90 -8.01
N LYS A 60 16.83 -1.52 -7.20
CA LYS A 60 17.74 -0.82 -6.29
C LYS A 60 18.70 0.12 -7.03
N GLU A 61 19.26 -0.35 -8.13
CA GLU A 61 20.20 0.42 -8.95
C GLU A 61 19.50 1.61 -9.60
N ALA A 62 18.29 1.42 -10.10
CA ALA A 62 17.48 2.49 -10.69
C ALA A 62 17.06 3.55 -9.65
N LEU A 63 16.69 3.12 -8.43
CA LEU A 63 16.38 4.01 -7.32
C LEU A 63 17.61 4.78 -6.85
N ALA A 64 18.77 4.10 -6.73
CA ALA A 64 20.02 4.73 -6.33
C ALA A 64 20.51 5.76 -7.35
N ALA A 65 20.40 5.46 -8.65
CA ALA A 65 20.76 6.37 -9.73
C ALA A 65 19.92 7.66 -9.74
N ASN A 66 18.73 7.64 -9.13
CA ASN A 66 17.80 8.77 -9.06
C ASN A 66 17.50 9.19 -7.61
N ALA A 67 18.43 8.95 -6.68
CA ALA A 67 18.18 9.09 -5.24
C ALA A 67 17.63 10.47 -4.85
N ASP A 68 18.14 11.56 -5.43
CA ASP A 68 17.64 12.91 -5.17
C ASP A 68 16.20 13.10 -5.65
N ALA A 69 15.87 12.67 -6.88
CA ALA A 69 14.52 12.77 -7.40
C ALA A 69 13.52 11.91 -6.59
N VAL A 70 13.95 10.75 -6.11
CA VAL A 70 13.17 9.88 -5.22
C VAL A 70 12.94 10.58 -3.87
N ARG A 71 13.98 11.17 -3.28
CA ARG A 71 13.88 11.92 -2.03
C ARG A 71 12.92 13.10 -2.17
N GLU A 72 13.05 13.90 -3.21
CA GLU A 72 12.12 15.02 -3.48
C GLU A 72 10.69 14.54 -3.69
N ALA A 73 10.48 13.39 -4.35
CA ALA A 73 9.15 12.80 -4.50
C ALA A 73 8.56 12.37 -3.15
N ALA A 74 9.37 11.79 -2.27
CA ALA A 74 8.96 11.44 -0.92
C ALA A 74 8.62 12.69 -0.07
N GLU A 75 9.44 13.74 -0.15
CA GLU A 75 9.18 15.02 0.52
C GLU A 75 7.85 15.65 0.06
N ARG A 76 7.57 15.63 -1.25
CA ARG A 76 6.27 16.08 -1.79
C ARG A 76 5.11 15.23 -1.28
N ALA A 77 5.24 13.90 -1.28
CA ALA A 77 4.19 13.01 -0.80
C ALA A 77 3.86 13.27 0.68
N MET A 78 4.88 13.54 1.52
CA MET A 78 4.69 13.93 2.93
C MET A 78 3.95 15.26 3.08
N ALA A 79 4.04 16.16 2.10
CA ALA A 79 3.26 17.40 2.03
C ALA A 79 1.90 17.23 1.32
N HIS A 80 1.47 15.98 1.08
CA HIS A 80 0.26 15.62 0.33
C HIS A 80 0.24 16.17 -1.11
N THR A 81 1.40 16.42 -1.70
CA THR A 81 1.54 16.82 -3.10
C THR A 81 1.88 15.61 -3.96
N PHE A 82 1.00 15.29 -4.92
CA PHE A 82 1.18 14.20 -5.87
C PHE A 82 1.26 14.74 -7.30
N ILE A 83 2.10 14.11 -8.12
CA ILE A 83 2.22 14.44 -9.54
C ILE A 83 1.75 13.23 -10.33
N SER A 84 0.66 13.40 -11.07
CA SER A 84 0.12 12.39 -11.97
C SER A 84 -0.01 12.99 -13.36
N CYS A 85 0.38 12.28 -14.42
CA CYS A 85 0.38 12.81 -15.79
C CYS A 85 1.08 14.17 -15.95
N ARG A 86 2.14 14.44 -15.16
CA ARG A 86 2.85 15.74 -15.08
C ARG A 86 2.02 16.91 -14.54
N VAL A 87 0.84 16.65 -13.99
CA VAL A 87 -0.02 17.64 -13.35
C VAL A 87 0.09 17.48 -11.82
N PRO A 88 0.73 18.43 -11.11
CA PRO A 88 0.81 18.41 -9.66
C PRO A 88 -0.53 18.79 -9.01
N TYR A 89 -0.83 18.18 -7.87
CA TYR A 89 -1.93 18.60 -7.00
C TYR A 89 -1.57 18.40 -5.54
N THR A 90 -1.93 19.35 -4.68
CA THR A 90 -1.75 19.28 -3.23
C THR A 90 -3.12 19.10 -2.57
N PHE A 91 -3.30 18.02 -1.83
CA PHE A 91 -4.52 17.78 -1.08
C PHE A 91 -4.50 18.52 0.25
N GLU A 92 -5.60 19.21 0.57
CA GLU A 92 -5.81 19.77 1.90
C GLU A 92 -6.55 18.75 2.77
N GLY A 93 -5.91 18.31 3.86
CA GLY A 93 -6.49 17.31 4.76
C GLY A 93 -6.47 15.89 4.19
N ALA A 94 -7.62 15.22 4.17
CA ALA A 94 -7.73 13.85 3.70
C ALA A 94 -7.54 13.77 2.17
N ILE A 95 -6.76 12.79 1.72
CA ILE A 95 -6.53 12.56 0.29
C ILE A 95 -7.80 11.98 -0.35
N ASP A 96 -8.34 12.71 -1.33
CA ASP A 96 -9.41 12.23 -2.19
C ASP A 96 -8.80 11.49 -3.40
N TRP A 97 -8.76 10.17 -3.32
CA TRP A 97 -8.18 9.31 -4.36
C TRP A 97 -8.97 9.28 -5.67
N GLU A 98 -10.17 9.86 -5.71
CA GLU A 98 -11.01 10.01 -6.90
C GLU A 98 -10.91 11.41 -7.53
N HIS A 99 -10.15 12.33 -6.91
CA HIS A 99 -9.98 13.69 -7.38
C HIS A 99 -9.45 13.74 -8.82
N ASN A 100 -9.83 14.79 -9.57
CA ASN A 100 -9.26 15.07 -10.87
C ASN A 100 -9.08 16.58 -11.05
N PRO A 101 -7.84 17.10 -10.98
CA PRO A 101 -7.55 18.53 -11.06
C PRO A 101 -7.46 19.04 -12.50
N THR A 102 -7.60 18.17 -13.50
CA THR A 102 -7.41 18.55 -14.90
C THR A 102 -8.64 19.28 -15.43
N TYR A 103 -8.42 20.41 -16.12
CA TYR A 103 -9.50 21.25 -16.65
C TYR A 103 -10.44 20.53 -17.63
N ASN A 104 -9.95 19.47 -18.28
CA ASN A 104 -10.67 18.68 -19.28
C ASN A 104 -11.17 17.34 -18.74
N GLY A 105 -11.04 17.07 -17.44
CA GLY A 105 -11.44 15.78 -16.85
C GLY A 105 -10.66 14.60 -17.43
N TYR A 106 -9.37 14.80 -17.73
CA TYR A 106 -8.50 13.76 -18.27
C TYR A 106 -8.40 12.58 -17.31
N ARG A 107 -8.98 11.44 -17.72
CA ARG A 107 -9.18 10.26 -16.88
C ARG A 107 -7.88 9.57 -16.47
N GLU A 108 -6.80 9.76 -17.24
CA GLU A 108 -5.50 9.19 -16.91
C GLU A 108 -4.95 9.76 -15.59
N TRP A 109 -5.35 10.98 -15.18
CA TRP A 109 -4.87 11.56 -13.93
C TRP A 109 -5.25 10.71 -12.71
N PRO A 110 -6.54 10.42 -12.42
CA PRO A 110 -6.89 9.54 -11.31
C PRO A 110 -6.42 8.09 -11.54
N TRP A 111 -6.33 7.62 -12.79
CA TRP A 111 -5.81 6.27 -13.06
C TRP A 111 -4.32 6.12 -12.72
N GLN A 112 -3.48 7.10 -13.05
CA GLN A 112 -2.05 7.07 -12.70
C GLN A 112 -1.79 7.39 -11.22
N LEU A 113 -2.68 8.15 -10.56
CA LEU A 113 -2.59 8.37 -9.13
C LEU A 113 -2.70 7.06 -8.34
N ASN A 114 -3.50 6.11 -8.82
CA ASN A 114 -3.78 4.83 -8.16
C ASN A 114 -2.85 3.68 -8.62
N ARG A 115 -1.66 3.99 -9.15
CA ARG A 115 -0.65 2.98 -9.57
C ARG A 115 0.23 2.50 -8.41
#